data_AF-A0A964AFC0-F1
#
_entry.id   AF-A0A964AFC0-F1
#
_cell.length_a   1.000
_cell.length_b   1.000
_cell.length_c   1.000
_cell.angle_alpha   90.00
_cell.angle_beta   90.00
_cell.angle_gamma   90.00
#
_symmetry.space_group_name_H-M   'P 1'
#
loop_
_entity.id
_entity.type
_entity.pdbx_description
1 polymer ?
#
loop_
_entity_poly.entity_id
_entity_poly.type
_entity_poly.pdbx_seq_one_letter_code
_entity_poly.pdbx_strand_id
1 'polypeptide(L)'
;MATRHARLDLSKLSDFLTQWRSSLSQGAVLLPPGTVEGELAPEFKLDVLVPVLGRIGPIPCQIIHRMPDGGVAARMPEMPSKLKKAAERVEGLVEEVREWLVESGALVEPGAQVAAPAEETPPEEGPEQEAFEEDLPEEDLPEEEDLAEEIREEEILEEDLPEEDTAALDAADDEVLDEPPSAAEAPPAFHRDGPRGFPRPTLGEADHAGTLGDRSLRDALIALAVRRAVGVLVVIQPDGVERLGYWSQGGPVGWRSDPLQEGETLGALLGRAKQVDAGTQARAEALMEERGLRLGEALVELGALTAEQRDLVLRRQVEFLFKHVLGLRKGQWRFHTLDTLPDGDFLPPPVHVTSFLFRALAGHAASLPAANLQAALKPREREFVVLNEAFVDLLASGSWTRAEQRLLLSVRRKPTRVVDLIKASGDDALAVGVALLTFVELGLVTLERVAPQGGAAPASEDDAVVARIRKKADRIDTDHDFDVMELHWACLPHELDIAYDRLGKEFNRGAYAKLEGELFKAVEDIASRITQAYNVLRDEARRRRHREEVIDAEMIERTAELFAEKGAAAVEAGEQERAMDCWARALELRPKEPRFQDGLRQAQRMRPR
;
A
#
# COMPACT_ATOMS: atom_id res chain seq x y z
N MET A 1 24.54 -28.07 4.18
CA MET A 1 24.17 -28.14 2.74
C MET A 1 24.57 -26.82 2.11
N ALA A 2 24.97 -26.80 0.84
CA ALA A 2 25.37 -25.55 0.19
C ALA A 2 24.15 -24.61 0.05
N THR A 3 24.29 -23.36 0.47
CA THR A 3 23.24 -22.34 0.43
C THR A 3 23.02 -21.90 -1.01
N ARG A 4 21.78 -21.97 -1.50
CA ARG A 4 21.40 -21.62 -2.88
C ARG A 4 20.82 -20.21 -3.02
N HIS A 5 20.70 -19.48 -1.91
CA HIS A 5 20.15 -18.13 -1.86
C HIS A 5 21.09 -17.20 -1.10
N ALA A 6 21.21 -15.97 -1.58
CA ALA A 6 21.92 -14.89 -0.91
C ALA A 6 21.09 -13.62 -0.98
N ARG A 7 21.27 -12.70 -0.02
CA ARG A 7 20.59 -11.41 0.00
C ARG A 7 21.63 -10.30 0.12
N LEU A 8 21.64 -9.37 -0.83
CA LEU A 8 22.48 -8.18 -0.80
C LEU A 8 21.63 -6.98 -0.40
N ASP A 9 21.88 -6.43 0.79
CA ASP A 9 21.16 -5.27 1.30
C ASP A 9 21.82 -3.98 0.83
N LEU A 10 21.18 -3.29 -0.13
CA LEU A 10 21.54 -1.95 -0.59
C LEU A 10 20.42 -0.95 -0.29
N SER A 11 19.71 -1.13 0.83
CA SER A 11 18.63 -0.21 1.25
C SER A 11 19.10 1.24 1.44
N LYS A 12 20.40 1.46 1.68
CA LYS A 12 21.02 2.80 1.72
C LYS A 12 21.37 3.28 0.32
N LEU A 13 20.89 4.48 -0.01
CA LEU A 13 21.12 5.14 -1.31
C LEU A 13 22.60 5.25 -1.69
N SER A 14 23.46 5.63 -0.74
CA SER A 14 24.91 5.73 -0.94
C SER A 14 25.54 4.40 -1.35
N ASP A 15 25.13 3.33 -0.70
CA ASP A 15 25.71 2.00 -0.86
C ASP A 15 25.27 1.42 -2.20
N PHE A 16 23.98 1.59 -2.53
CA PHE A 16 23.44 1.25 -3.85
C PHE A 16 24.18 1.97 -4.98
N LEU A 17 24.30 3.30 -4.95
CA LEU A 17 24.97 4.06 -6.01
C LEU A 17 26.46 3.72 -6.13
N THR A 18 27.14 3.53 -5.00
CA THR A 18 28.55 3.13 -4.98
C THR A 18 28.73 1.75 -5.62
N GLN A 19 27.87 0.80 -5.27
CA GLN A 19 27.94 -0.55 -5.85
C GLN A 19 27.50 -0.57 -7.31
N TRP A 20 26.48 0.20 -7.68
CA TRP A 20 25.99 0.37 -9.05
C TRP A 20 27.09 0.88 -9.99
N ARG A 21 27.74 1.98 -9.63
CA ARG A 21 28.79 2.61 -10.43
C ARG A 21 30.08 1.79 -10.48
N SER A 22 30.36 0.98 -9.47
CA SER A 22 31.61 0.22 -9.39
C SER A 22 31.54 -1.16 -10.04
N SER A 23 30.44 -1.90 -9.84
CA SER A 23 30.38 -3.33 -10.16
C SER A 23 29.02 -3.78 -10.67
N LEU A 24 27.91 -3.33 -10.04
CA LEU A 24 26.58 -3.84 -10.34
C LEU A 24 26.20 -3.53 -11.80
N SER A 25 26.45 -2.32 -12.32
CA SER A 25 26.17 -1.98 -13.73
C SER A 25 26.87 -2.89 -14.76
N GLN A 26 27.96 -3.57 -14.37
CA GLN A 26 28.71 -4.50 -15.21
C GLN A 26 28.30 -5.97 -15.02
N GLY A 27 27.23 -6.23 -14.25
CA GLY A 27 26.83 -7.59 -13.90
C GLY A 27 27.70 -8.23 -12.82
N ALA A 28 28.60 -7.47 -12.17
CA ALA A 28 29.43 -7.98 -11.09
C ALA A 28 28.80 -7.66 -9.73
N VAL A 29 28.78 -8.65 -8.83
CA VAL A 29 28.26 -8.51 -7.47
C VAL A 29 29.36 -8.84 -6.49
N LEU A 30 29.54 -7.97 -5.49
CA LEU A 30 30.39 -8.24 -4.35
C LEU A 30 29.51 -8.46 -3.12
N LEU A 31 29.49 -9.69 -2.61
CA LEU A 31 28.84 -10.03 -1.35
C LEU A 31 29.87 -9.87 -0.22
N PRO A 32 29.68 -8.92 0.71
CA PRO A 32 30.61 -8.75 1.82
C PRO A 32 30.64 -10.00 2.74
N PRO A 33 31.68 -10.13 3.58
CA PRO A 33 31.73 -11.19 4.59
C PRO A 33 30.48 -11.15 5.49
N GLY A 34 29.87 -12.31 5.73
CA GLY A 34 28.69 -12.44 6.59
C GLY A 34 27.34 -12.25 5.87
N THR A 35 27.32 -11.90 4.58
CA THR A 35 26.07 -11.81 3.79
C THR A 35 25.38 -13.15 3.59
N VAL A 36 26.11 -14.26 3.80
CA VAL A 36 25.65 -15.60 3.49
C VAL A 36 25.99 -16.52 4.65
N GLU A 37 24.97 -17.19 5.19
CA GLU A 37 25.17 -18.23 6.19
C GLU A 37 25.61 -19.53 5.50
N GLY A 38 26.85 -19.94 5.75
CA GLY A 38 27.42 -21.20 5.25
C GLY A 38 28.10 -21.11 3.88
N GLU A 39 28.39 -22.27 3.30
CA GLU A 39 29.03 -22.35 1.98
C GLU A 39 28.00 -22.15 0.87
N LEU A 40 28.14 -21.07 0.11
CA LEU A 40 27.37 -20.85 -1.10
C LEU A 40 27.61 -21.92 -2.17
N ALA A 41 26.57 -22.36 -2.88
CA ALA A 41 26.73 -23.15 -4.09
C ALA A 41 27.43 -22.33 -5.21
N PRO A 42 28.13 -22.98 -6.17
CA PRO A 42 28.74 -22.29 -7.31
C PRO A 42 27.75 -21.43 -8.11
N GLU A 43 26.49 -21.87 -8.15
CA GLU A 43 25.35 -21.15 -8.72
C GLU A 43 24.31 -20.93 -7.62
N PHE A 44 23.76 -19.72 -7.56
CA PHE A 44 22.81 -19.33 -6.51
C PHE A 44 21.87 -18.23 -7.00
N LYS A 45 20.79 -18.01 -6.25
CA LYS A 45 19.83 -16.93 -6.46
C LYS A 45 20.12 -15.77 -5.50
N LEU A 46 20.23 -14.57 -6.04
CA LEU A 46 20.50 -13.34 -5.29
C LEU A 46 19.24 -12.47 -5.21
N ASP A 47 18.89 -12.03 -4.01
CA ASP A 47 17.91 -10.96 -3.80
C ASP A 47 18.63 -9.66 -3.46
N VAL A 48 18.41 -8.61 -4.24
CA VAL A 48 18.99 -7.28 -3.99
C VAL A 48 17.91 -6.37 -3.40
N LEU A 49 18.14 -5.80 -2.23
CA LEU A 49 17.27 -4.73 -1.72
C LEU A 49 17.75 -3.39 -2.25
N VAL A 50 16.92 -2.71 -3.03
CA VAL A 50 17.22 -1.40 -3.63
C VAL A 50 16.44 -0.31 -2.87
N PRO A 51 17.01 0.90 -2.67
CA PRO A 51 16.29 2.00 -2.06
C PRO A 51 15.05 2.34 -2.88
N VAL A 52 13.95 2.73 -2.23
CA VAL A 52 12.66 3.11 -2.85
C VAL A 52 11.87 1.97 -3.51
N LEU A 53 12.54 0.99 -4.13
CA LEU A 53 11.91 -0.07 -4.93
C LEU A 53 11.81 -1.42 -4.21
N GLY A 54 12.52 -1.58 -3.09
CA GLY A 54 12.45 -2.78 -2.27
C GLY A 54 13.24 -3.93 -2.89
N ARG A 55 12.71 -5.16 -2.76
CA ARG A 55 13.40 -6.39 -3.16
C ARG A 55 13.33 -6.61 -4.67
N ILE A 56 14.48 -6.81 -5.31
CA ILE A 56 14.63 -7.21 -6.72
C ILE A 56 15.35 -8.57 -6.76
N GLY A 57 14.64 -9.60 -7.19
CA GLY A 57 15.13 -10.98 -7.27
C GLY A 57 13.99 -11.97 -7.42
N PRO A 58 14.28 -13.28 -7.51
CA PRO A 58 15.63 -13.87 -7.42
C PRO A 58 16.45 -13.71 -8.73
N ILE A 59 17.70 -13.25 -8.60
CA ILE A 59 18.63 -13.05 -9.73
C ILE A 59 19.64 -14.22 -9.78
N PRO A 60 19.74 -14.97 -10.90
CA PRO A 60 20.74 -16.03 -11.00
C PRO A 60 22.16 -15.44 -10.98
N CYS A 61 23.02 -16.01 -10.14
CA CYS A 61 24.40 -15.59 -9.95
C CYS A 61 25.36 -16.79 -9.98
N GLN A 62 26.56 -16.58 -10.50
CA GLN A 62 27.65 -17.56 -10.51
C GLN A 62 28.86 -17.01 -9.76
N ILE A 63 29.44 -17.81 -8.85
CA ILE A 63 30.64 -17.41 -8.12
C ILE A 63 31.84 -17.36 -9.08
N ILE A 64 32.50 -16.20 -9.13
CA ILE A 64 33.78 -16.02 -9.82
C ILE A 64 34.94 -16.31 -8.87
N HIS A 65 34.91 -15.70 -7.68
CA HIS A 65 36.02 -15.75 -6.74
C HIS A 65 35.52 -15.68 -5.29
N ARG A 66 36.16 -16.44 -4.41
CA ARG A 66 35.96 -16.37 -2.96
C ARG A 66 37.16 -15.67 -2.36
N MET A 67 36.92 -14.56 -1.67
CA MET A 67 37.97 -13.75 -1.07
C MET A 67 38.44 -14.38 0.27
N PRO A 68 39.69 -14.13 0.68
CA PRO A 68 40.22 -14.68 1.94
C PRO A 68 39.48 -14.23 3.21
N ASP A 69 38.79 -13.09 3.15
CA ASP A 69 38.00 -12.51 4.23
C ASP A 69 36.60 -13.13 4.35
N GLY A 70 36.25 -14.07 3.46
CA GLY A 70 34.93 -14.70 3.40
C GLY A 70 33.93 -14.00 2.49
N GLY A 71 34.30 -12.89 1.85
CA GLY A 71 33.45 -12.27 0.83
C GLY A 71 33.43 -13.07 -0.47
N VAL A 72 32.40 -12.86 -1.28
CA VAL A 72 32.17 -13.60 -2.53
C VAL A 72 31.98 -12.61 -3.68
N ALA A 73 32.85 -12.72 -4.69
CA ALA A 73 32.63 -12.05 -5.97
C ALA A 73 31.85 -12.99 -6.88
N ALA A 74 30.70 -12.53 -7.36
CA ALA A 74 29.80 -13.25 -8.23
C ALA A 74 29.48 -12.45 -9.50
N ARG A 75 29.04 -13.16 -10.53
CA ARG A 75 28.55 -12.58 -11.78
C ARG A 75 27.08 -12.89 -11.95
N MET A 76 26.31 -11.88 -12.32
CA MET A 76 24.97 -12.02 -12.90
C MET A 76 25.16 -12.28 -14.40
N PRO A 77 24.79 -13.46 -14.92
CA PRO A 77 24.89 -13.75 -16.35
C PRO A 77 24.09 -12.76 -17.19
N GLU A 78 22.94 -12.33 -16.66
CA GLU A 78 22.02 -11.39 -17.26
C GLU A 78 21.57 -10.37 -16.21
N MET A 79 21.61 -9.08 -16.56
CA MET A 79 21.15 -7.99 -15.70
C MET A 79 19.63 -7.88 -15.78
N PRO A 80 18.88 -8.03 -14.67
CA PRO A 80 17.44 -7.85 -14.73
C PRO A 80 17.06 -6.44 -15.17
N SER A 81 16.16 -6.31 -16.15
CA SER A 81 15.66 -5.02 -16.63
C SER A 81 15.06 -4.17 -15.50
N LYS A 82 14.40 -4.81 -14.52
CA LYS A 82 13.90 -4.18 -13.30
C LYS A 82 15.03 -3.52 -12.48
N LEU A 83 16.19 -4.16 -12.33
CA LEU A 83 17.33 -3.60 -11.61
C LEU A 83 17.98 -2.43 -12.37
N LYS A 84 18.02 -2.50 -13.71
CA LYS A 84 18.51 -1.41 -14.56
C LYS A 84 17.61 -0.18 -14.50
N LYS A 85 16.30 -0.36 -14.72
CA LYS A 85 15.29 0.71 -14.58
C LYS A 85 15.28 1.31 -13.17
N ALA A 86 15.48 0.46 -12.16
CA ALA A 86 15.62 0.90 -10.77
C ALA A 86 16.80 1.86 -10.59
N ALA A 87 17.96 1.49 -11.13
CA ALA A 87 19.14 2.32 -11.05
C ALA A 87 19.00 3.63 -11.84
N GLU A 88 18.49 3.58 -13.08
CA GLU A 88 18.22 4.76 -13.91
C GLU A 88 17.30 5.76 -13.20
N ARG A 89 16.23 5.25 -12.57
CA ARG A 89 15.31 6.09 -11.79
C ARG A 89 15.98 6.71 -10.57
N VAL A 90 16.79 5.94 -9.85
CA VAL A 90 17.51 6.45 -8.67
C VAL A 90 18.57 7.48 -9.07
N GLU A 91 19.30 7.26 -10.16
CA GLU A 91 20.26 8.23 -10.70
C GLU A 91 19.57 9.52 -11.16
N GLY A 92 18.43 9.42 -11.85
CA GLY A 92 17.62 10.58 -12.23
C GLY A 92 17.16 11.40 -11.02
N LEU A 93 16.60 10.75 -9.99
CA LEU A 93 16.18 11.42 -8.76
C LEU A 93 17.35 12.10 -8.03
N VAL A 94 18.52 11.48 -8.01
CA VAL A 94 19.72 12.06 -7.39
C VAL A 94 20.16 13.31 -8.14
N GLU A 95 20.09 13.30 -9.46
CA GLU A 95 20.47 14.44 -10.29
C GLU A 95 19.45 15.59 -10.16
N GLU A 96 18.15 15.30 -10.17
CA GLU A 96 17.10 16.30 -9.88
C GLU A 96 17.30 16.96 -8.50
N VAL A 97 17.60 16.16 -7.46
CA VAL A 97 17.87 16.69 -6.11
C VAL A 97 19.16 17.50 -6.09
N ARG A 98 20.20 17.07 -6.82
CA ARG A 98 21.47 17.80 -6.94
C ARG A 98 21.24 19.16 -7.60
N GLU A 99 20.54 19.19 -8.74
CA GLU A 99 20.21 20.43 -9.46
C GLU A 99 19.42 21.39 -8.56
N TRP A 100 18.38 20.90 -7.88
CA TRP A 100 17.62 21.71 -6.93
C TRP A 100 18.48 22.25 -5.78
N LEU A 101 19.41 21.45 -5.25
CA LEU A 101 20.33 21.89 -4.20
C LEU A 101 21.34 22.94 -4.69
N VAL A 102 21.78 22.84 -5.95
CA VAL A 102 22.66 23.85 -6.59
C VAL A 102 21.89 25.14 -6.83
N GLU A 103 20.67 25.07 -7.37
CA GLU A 103 19.80 26.23 -7.62
C GLU A 103 19.40 26.96 -6.33
N SER A 104 19.12 26.23 -5.26
CA SER A 104 18.80 26.80 -3.95
C SER A 104 20.03 27.36 -3.21
N GLY A 105 21.24 27.16 -3.74
CA GLY A 105 22.50 27.53 -3.09
C GLY A 105 22.86 26.67 -1.87
N ALA A 106 22.11 25.58 -1.62
CA ALA A 106 22.35 24.65 -0.53
C ALA A 106 23.54 23.70 -0.81
N LEU A 107 23.89 23.50 -2.08
CA LEU A 107 25.06 22.73 -2.51
C LEU A 107 25.95 23.59 -3.40
N VAL A 108 27.22 23.76 -2.99
CA VAL A 108 28.24 24.43 -3.81
C VAL A 108 28.98 23.36 -4.61
N GLU A 109 28.97 23.47 -5.93
CA GLU A 109 29.66 22.50 -6.78
C GLU A 109 31.18 22.50 -6.51
N PRO A 110 31.83 21.32 -6.43
CA PRO A 110 33.27 21.23 -6.25
C PRO A 110 34.01 21.91 -7.41
N GLY A 111 34.58 23.09 -7.17
CA GLY A 111 35.29 23.88 -8.17
C GLY A 111 34.65 25.23 -8.51
N ALA A 112 33.42 25.49 -8.04
CA ALA A 112 32.85 26.83 -8.08
C ALA A 112 33.64 27.73 -7.12
N GLN A 113 34.47 28.62 -7.68
CA GLN A 113 35.10 29.69 -6.88
C GLN A 113 33.96 30.54 -6.30
N VAL A 114 33.86 30.58 -4.97
CA VAL A 114 32.89 31.42 -4.26
C VAL A 114 33.18 32.87 -4.65
N ALA A 115 32.44 33.38 -5.63
CA ALA A 115 32.50 34.78 -6.02
C ALA A 115 32.07 35.60 -4.81
N ALA A 116 32.93 36.53 -4.37
CA ALA A 116 32.60 37.47 -3.32
C ALA A 116 31.26 38.16 -3.66
N PRO A 117 30.38 38.41 -2.66
CA PRO A 117 29.03 38.91 -2.91
C PRO A 117 29.10 40.25 -3.65
N ALA A 118 28.67 40.24 -4.91
CA ALA A 118 28.64 41.40 -5.80
C ALA A 118 27.29 42.12 -5.67
N GLU A 119 27.35 43.45 -5.60
CA GLU A 119 26.21 44.36 -5.54
C GLU A 119 25.22 44.16 -6.70
N GLU A 120 23.93 44.15 -6.37
CA GLU A 120 22.80 43.99 -7.29
C GLU A 120 22.86 45.01 -8.44
N THR A 121 22.87 44.51 -9.67
CA THR A 121 22.57 45.28 -10.88
C THR A 121 21.42 44.59 -11.64
N PRO A 122 20.47 45.34 -12.23
CA PRO A 122 19.23 44.79 -12.80
C PRO A 122 19.46 44.15 -14.18
N PRO A 123 18.55 43.25 -14.63
CA PRO A 123 18.83 42.31 -15.72
C PRO A 123 18.58 42.91 -17.12
N GLU A 124 19.47 42.58 -18.05
CA GLU A 124 19.32 42.75 -19.51
C GLU A 124 18.99 41.38 -20.17
N GLU A 125 18.31 41.46 -21.33
CA GLU A 125 17.64 40.38 -22.06
C GLU A 125 18.54 39.52 -22.98
N GLY A 126 18.28 38.20 -23.00
CA GLY A 126 18.44 37.23 -24.11
C GLY A 126 19.86 36.82 -24.56
N PRO A 127 20.09 35.76 -25.39
CA PRO A 127 19.12 34.93 -26.15
C PRO A 127 19.38 33.39 -26.22
N GLU A 128 18.39 32.69 -26.81
CA GLU A 128 18.36 31.46 -27.65
C GLU A 128 19.48 30.39 -27.59
N GLN A 129 19.09 29.12 -27.41
CA GLN A 129 19.91 27.95 -27.75
C GLN A 129 19.14 26.84 -28.47
N GLU A 130 19.82 26.25 -29.44
CA GLU A 130 19.42 25.27 -30.44
C GLU A 130 19.33 23.83 -29.88
N ALA A 131 18.48 23.02 -30.50
CA ALA A 131 18.23 21.61 -30.16
C ALA A 131 19.23 20.64 -30.85
N PHE A 132 19.56 19.54 -30.17
CA PHE A 132 20.39 18.44 -30.66
C PHE A 132 19.56 17.14 -30.60
N GLU A 133 19.44 16.44 -31.73
CA GLU A 133 18.83 15.10 -31.86
C GLU A 133 19.93 14.02 -31.76
N GLU A 134 19.64 12.89 -31.09
CA GLU A 134 20.36 11.64 -31.35
C GLU A 134 19.49 10.39 -31.05
N ASP A 135 19.41 9.51 -32.06
CA ASP A 135 18.72 8.21 -32.10
C ASP A 135 19.49 7.10 -31.36
N LEU A 136 18.78 6.15 -30.73
CA LEU A 136 19.31 4.81 -30.40
C LEU A 136 18.26 3.69 -30.58
N PRO A 137 18.69 2.44 -30.85
CA PRO A 137 17.88 1.39 -31.49
C PRO A 137 17.21 0.40 -30.53
N GLU A 138 16.15 -0.24 -31.05
CA GLU A 138 15.34 -1.32 -30.48
C GLU A 138 16.10 -2.64 -30.29
N GLU A 139 15.84 -3.35 -29.17
CA GLU A 139 15.96 -4.82 -29.11
C GLU A 139 15.08 -5.44 -27.99
N ASP A 140 14.64 -6.67 -28.28
CA ASP A 140 13.55 -7.46 -27.72
C ASP A 140 13.70 -7.96 -26.25
N LEU A 141 12.55 -8.25 -25.61
CA LEU A 141 12.45 -9.03 -24.36
C LEU A 141 11.47 -10.22 -24.47
N PRO A 142 11.70 -11.31 -23.70
CA PRO A 142 10.91 -12.54 -23.72
C PRO A 142 9.93 -12.71 -22.52
N GLU A 143 9.12 -13.76 -22.65
CA GLU A 143 7.81 -14.13 -22.07
C GLU A 143 7.75 -14.48 -20.56
N GLU A 144 6.64 -14.14 -19.88
CA GLU A 144 6.34 -14.44 -18.45
C GLU A 144 5.07 -15.32 -18.28
N GLU A 145 5.24 -16.63 -18.05
CA GLU A 145 4.15 -17.60 -17.77
C GLU A 145 3.96 -17.92 -16.25
N ASP A 146 4.79 -17.38 -15.35
CA ASP A 146 4.93 -17.90 -13.97
C ASP A 146 4.10 -17.19 -12.86
N LEU A 147 3.30 -16.15 -13.16
CA LEU A 147 2.64 -15.33 -12.12
C LEU A 147 1.18 -15.70 -11.78
N ALA A 148 0.58 -16.66 -12.48
CA ALA A 148 -0.86 -16.95 -12.35
C ALA A 148 -1.22 -17.95 -11.23
N GLU A 149 -0.28 -18.70 -10.67
CA GLU A 149 -0.57 -19.74 -9.67
C GLU A 149 -0.66 -19.22 -8.23
N GLU A 150 -0.06 -18.07 -7.90
CA GLU A 150 0.08 -17.60 -6.50
C GLU A 150 -1.22 -17.02 -5.90
N ILE A 151 -2.20 -16.65 -6.74
CA ILE A 151 -3.45 -16.00 -6.29
C ILE A 151 -4.54 -17.01 -5.85
N ARG A 152 -4.40 -18.30 -6.21
CA ARG A 152 -5.43 -19.32 -5.90
C ARG A 152 -5.39 -19.90 -4.49
N GLU A 153 -4.31 -19.71 -3.74
CA GLU A 153 -4.15 -20.34 -2.42
C GLU A 153 -4.73 -19.53 -1.25
N GLU A 154 -5.06 -18.24 -1.43
CA GLU A 154 -5.52 -17.36 -0.34
C GLU A 154 -7.02 -17.49 0.03
N GLU A 155 -7.85 -18.19 -0.76
CA GLU A 155 -9.32 -18.16 -0.62
C GLU A 155 -9.92 -19.31 0.23
N ILE A 156 -9.11 -20.22 0.81
CA ILE A 156 -9.61 -21.51 1.38
C ILE A 156 -9.80 -21.54 2.92
N LEU A 157 -9.47 -20.48 3.68
CA LEU A 157 -9.32 -20.59 5.16
C LEU A 157 -10.39 -19.93 6.06
N GLU A 158 -11.59 -19.58 5.57
CA GLU A 158 -12.65 -18.92 6.37
C GLU A 158 -13.89 -19.79 6.71
N GLU A 159 -13.74 -21.02 7.24
CA GLU A 159 -14.90 -21.78 7.78
C GLU A 159 -14.76 -22.19 9.27
N ASP A 160 -15.78 -21.77 10.03
CA ASP A 160 -16.36 -22.25 11.31
C ASP A 160 -15.48 -22.52 12.55
N LEU A 161 -15.58 -21.61 13.54
CA LEU A 161 -15.17 -21.83 14.93
C LEU A 161 -16.39 -22.15 15.82
N PRO A 162 -16.38 -23.23 16.62
CA PRO A 162 -17.44 -23.54 17.59
C PRO A 162 -17.33 -22.71 18.88
N GLU A 163 -18.49 -22.38 19.47
CA GLU A 163 -18.65 -21.74 20.78
C GLU A 163 -18.38 -22.76 21.91
N GLU A 164 -17.41 -22.50 22.79
CA GLU A 164 -17.17 -23.31 24.00
C GLU A 164 -17.67 -22.61 25.28
N ASP A 165 -18.30 -23.44 26.12
CA ASP A 165 -19.05 -23.13 27.33
C ASP A 165 -18.11 -23.17 28.55
N THR A 166 -17.92 -22.04 29.24
CA THR A 166 -17.04 -21.94 30.41
C THR A 166 -17.85 -21.90 31.70
N ALA A 167 -17.82 -22.99 32.47
CA ALA A 167 -18.31 -23.01 33.85
C ALA A 167 -17.32 -23.68 34.81
N ALA A 168 -17.10 -22.99 35.92
CA ALA A 168 -16.47 -23.39 37.19
C ALA A 168 -14.94 -23.31 37.30
N LEU A 169 -14.47 -22.43 38.20
CA LEU A 169 -13.63 -22.79 39.37
C LEU A 169 -13.50 -21.60 40.34
N ASP A 170 -13.69 -21.89 41.63
CA ASP A 170 -13.66 -21.00 42.79
C ASP A 170 -12.43 -21.32 43.69
N ALA A 171 -11.90 -20.28 44.33
CA ALA A 171 -11.17 -20.17 45.62
C ALA A 171 -9.75 -20.74 45.83
N ALA A 172 -8.80 -19.84 46.21
CA ALA A 172 -7.91 -19.94 47.40
C ALA A 172 -7.09 -18.64 47.64
N ASP A 173 -6.61 -18.49 48.88
CA ASP A 173 -6.29 -17.26 49.66
C ASP A 173 -4.88 -16.63 49.56
N ASP A 174 -4.83 -15.40 50.12
CA ASP A 174 -3.76 -14.48 50.56
C ASP A 174 -2.40 -15.03 51.05
N GLU A 175 -1.32 -14.27 50.76
CA GLU A 175 -0.28 -13.93 51.75
C GLU A 175 0.53 -12.65 51.36
N VAL A 176 0.76 -11.80 52.37
CA VAL A 176 1.34 -10.44 52.36
C VAL A 176 2.78 -10.48 52.88
N LEU A 177 3.77 -9.77 52.30
CA LEU A 177 4.93 -9.24 53.04
C LEU A 177 5.66 -8.02 52.40
N ASP A 178 5.89 -7.04 53.29
CA ASP A 178 6.68 -5.78 53.38
C ASP A 178 7.82 -5.34 52.41
N GLU A 179 7.82 -4.02 52.15
CA GLU A 179 8.92 -3.11 51.69
C GLU A 179 9.87 -2.69 52.87
N PRO A 180 11.07 -2.06 52.71
CA PRO A 180 11.49 -0.97 51.77
C PRO A 180 13.03 -0.96 51.46
N PRO A 181 13.79 0.15 51.18
CA PRO A 181 13.49 1.50 50.68
C PRO A 181 14.32 2.00 49.45
N SER A 182 13.75 3.05 48.82
CA SER A 182 14.29 4.18 48.01
C SER A 182 15.81 4.44 47.89
N ALA A 183 16.31 4.61 46.64
CA ALA A 183 16.77 5.92 46.09
C ALA A 183 17.47 5.82 44.70
N ALA A 184 17.28 6.88 43.90
CA ALA A 184 17.95 7.31 42.66
C ALA A 184 17.37 6.79 41.31
N GLU A 185 16.93 7.75 40.47
CA GLU A 185 16.32 7.56 39.14
C GLU A 185 17.29 6.90 38.15
N ALA A 186 17.22 5.56 38.12
CA ALA A 186 17.61 4.75 36.98
C ALA A 186 16.48 4.78 35.93
N PRO A 187 16.76 4.54 34.64
CA PRO A 187 15.71 4.21 33.67
C PRO A 187 14.81 3.10 34.23
N PRO A 188 13.49 3.12 33.96
CA PRO A 188 12.53 2.25 34.62
C PRO A 188 13.00 0.79 34.57
N ALA A 189 13.26 0.22 35.75
CA ALA A 189 13.72 -1.16 35.86
C ALA A 189 12.61 -2.09 35.37
N PHE A 190 12.87 -2.85 34.31
CA PHE A 190 11.93 -3.84 33.80
C PHE A 190 12.06 -5.12 34.64
N HIS A 191 11.04 -5.42 35.44
CA HIS A 191 10.97 -6.68 36.16
C HIS A 191 10.45 -7.79 35.22
N ARG A 192 11.27 -8.82 35.01
CA ARG A 192 10.83 -10.09 34.40
C ARG A 192 10.15 -10.93 35.47
N ASP A 193 8.90 -10.61 35.75
CA ASP A 193 8.04 -11.46 36.58
C ASP A 193 7.64 -12.70 35.75
N GLY A 194 8.48 -13.73 35.84
CA GLY A 194 8.29 -15.04 35.22
C GLY A 194 9.19 -15.33 34.00
N PRO A 195 9.41 -16.62 33.68
CA PRO A 195 10.29 -17.05 32.58
C PRO A 195 9.69 -16.83 31.18
N ARG A 196 8.43 -16.40 31.05
CA ARG A 196 7.69 -16.39 29.77
C ARG A 196 7.00 -15.04 29.50
N GLY A 197 7.11 -14.55 28.27
CA GLY A 197 6.37 -13.39 27.75
C GLY A 197 7.15 -12.07 27.77
N PHE A 198 6.48 -11.00 27.34
CA PHE A 198 7.03 -9.64 27.33
C PHE A 198 7.20 -9.11 28.77
N PRO A 199 8.28 -8.36 29.07
CA PRO A 199 8.51 -7.79 30.40
C PRO A 199 7.39 -6.83 30.82
N ARG A 200 6.99 -6.85 32.10
CA ARG A 200 5.98 -5.93 32.63
C ARG A 200 6.66 -4.60 32.95
N PRO A 201 6.36 -3.50 32.23
CA PRO A 201 6.92 -2.21 32.59
C PRO A 201 6.29 -1.68 33.88
N THR A 202 7.03 -0.89 34.64
CA THR A 202 6.46 -0.08 35.71
C THR A 202 5.59 1.01 35.08
N LEU A 203 4.28 0.96 35.35
CA LEU A 203 3.32 1.89 34.78
C LEU A 203 3.03 3.04 35.74
N GLY A 204 3.11 4.27 35.24
CA GLY A 204 2.70 5.48 35.97
C GLY A 204 1.18 5.66 36.00
N GLU A 205 0.73 6.89 36.22
CA GLU A 205 -0.70 7.23 36.06
C GLU A 205 -1.15 6.98 34.61
N ALA A 206 -2.42 6.59 34.43
CA ALA A 206 -2.97 6.33 33.11
C ALA A 206 -3.39 7.65 32.43
N ASP A 207 -2.95 7.86 31.18
CA ASP A 207 -3.36 9.01 30.37
C ASP A 207 -4.83 8.90 29.94
N HIS A 208 -5.29 7.67 29.72
CA HIS A 208 -6.64 7.36 29.32
C HIS A 208 -7.16 6.17 30.12
N ALA A 209 -8.42 6.20 30.53
CA ALA A 209 -9.07 5.09 31.21
C ALA A 209 -10.57 5.07 30.92
N GLY A 210 -11.18 3.91 31.04
CA GLY A 210 -12.60 3.74 30.85
C GLY A 210 -13.10 2.35 31.24
N THR A 211 -14.36 2.07 30.90
CA THR A 211 -15.00 0.77 31.13
C THR A 211 -15.11 0.04 29.80
N LEU A 212 -14.97 -1.29 29.82
CA LEU A 212 -15.23 -2.11 28.63
C LEU A 212 -16.73 -2.17 28.31
N GLY A 213 -17.05 -2.41 27.04
CA GLY A 213 -18.44 -2.57 26.57
C GLY A 213 -19.16 -1.28 26.18
N ASP A 214 -18.59 -0.11 26.46
CA ASP A 214 -19.08 1.17 25.94
C ASP A 214 -18.28 1.64 24.70
N ARG A 215 -18.52 2.87 24.23
CA ARG A 215 -17.79 3.47 23.12
C ARG A 215 -16.39 3.98 23.51
N SER A 216 -16.08 4.09 24.81
CA SER A 216 -14.88 4.77 25.33
C SER A 216 -13.58 4.12 24.86
N LEU A 217 -13.49 2.78 24.91
CA LEU A 217 -12.29 2.07 24.45
C LEU A 217 -12.06 2.31 22.97
N ARG A 218 -13.11 2.18 22.15
CA ARG A 218 -12.98 2.36 20.70
C ARG A 218 -12.55 3.78 20.35
N ASP A 219 -13.20 4.78 20.93
CA ASP A 219 -12.90 6.19 20.68
C ASP A 219 -11.46 6.52 21.13
N ALA A 220 -11.00 5.93 22.25
CA ALA A 220 -9.62 6.03 22.70
C ALA A 220 -8.62 5.36 21.74
N LEU A 221 -8.90 4.13 21.27
CA LEU A 221 -8.05 3.42 20.31
C LEU A 221 -7.88 4.20 19.00
N ILE A 222 -8.93 4.86 18.52
CA ILE A 222 -8.88 5.74 17.36
C ILE A 222 -7.98 6.95 17.64
N ALA A 223 -8.13 7.60 18.81
CA ALA A 223 -7.27 8.72 19.19
C ALA A 223 -5.79 8.32 19.32
N LEU A 224 -5.51 7.12 19.85
CA LEU A 224 -4.16 6.56 19.96
C LEU A 224 -3.56 6.29 18.57
N ALA A 225 -4.36 5.79 17.63
CA ALA A 225 -3.95 5.58 16.24
C ALA A 225 -3.57 6.91 15.56
N VAL A 226 -4.41 7.96 15.69
CA VAL A 226 -4.14 9.29 15.13
C VAL A 226 -2.84 9.88 15.66
N ARG A 227 -2.61 9.77 16.96
CA ARG A 227 -1.41 10.29 17.61
C ARG A 227 -0.16 9.43 17.42
N ARG A 228 -0.30 8.28 16.74
CA ARG A 228 0.75 7.26 16.63
C ARG A 228 1.36 6.90 17.98
N ALA A 229 0.50 6.78 19.00
CA ALA A 229 0.91 6.62 20.38
C ALA A 229 1.79 5.38 20.60
N VAL A 230 2.74 5.52 21.52
CA VAL A 230 3.59 4.44 22.04
C VAL A 230 3.23 4.25 23.51
N GLY A 231 2.99 3.01 23.95
CA GLY A 231 2.55 2.76 25.32
C GLY A 231 2.02 1.36 25.58
N VAL A 232 1.28 1.21 26.67
CA VAL A 232 0.68 -0.07 27.08
C VAL A 232 -0.80 0.13 27.37
N LEU A 233 -1.66 -0.65 26.71
CA LEU A 233 -3.07 -0.79 27.11
C LEU A 233 -3.16 -1.93 28.12
N VAL A 234 -3.65 -1.60 29.31
CA VAL A 234 -4.01 -2.56 30.34
C VAL A 234 -5.52 -2.76 30.32
N VAL A 235 -5.96 -4.01 30.19
CA VAL A 235 -7.38 -4.39 30.21
C VAL A 235 -7.58 -5.35 31.38
N ILE A 236 -8.40 -4.94 32.35
CA ILE A 236 -8.66 -5.69 33.57
C ILE A 236 -10.07 -6.28 33.49
N GLN A 237 -10.14 -7.61 33.43
CA GLN A 237 -11.42 -8.33 33.39
C GLN A 237 -12.01 -8.53 34.80
N PRO A 238 -13.33 -8.79 34.92
CA PRO A 238 -13.97 -9.02 36.21
C PRO A 238 -13.47 -10.25 36.98
N ASP A 239 -12.91 -11.23 36.28
CA ASP A 239 -12.29 -12.44 36.83
C ASP A 239 -10.84 -12.22 37.32
N GLY A 240 -10.34 -10.98 37.24
CA GLY A 240 -8.99 -10.61 37.66
C GLY A 240 -7.92 -10.80 36.58
N VAL A 241 -8.28 -11.31 35.38
CA VAL A 241 -7.31 -11.44 34.29
C VAL A 241 -6.95 -10.06 33.74
N GLU A 242 -5.67 -9.70 33.83
CA GLU A 242 -5.11 -8.50 33.24
C GLU A 242 -4.47 -8.82 31.89
N ARG A 243 -4.83 -8.07 30.84
CA ARG A 243 -4.18 -8.13 29.53
C ARG A 243 -3.41 -6.85 29.28
N LEU A 244 -2.12 -6.98 29.03
CA LEU A 244 -1.22 -5.90 28.64
C LEU A 244 -0.95 -6.05 27.15
N GLY A 245 -1.48 -5.14 26.34
CA GLY A 245 -1.03 -5.01 24.96
C GLY A 245 0.00 -3.88 24.86
N TYR A 246 1.00 -4.08 24.01
CA TYR A 246 2.07 -3.12 23.76
C TYR A 246 1.76 -2.38 22.47
N TRP A 247 1.79 -1.05 22.49
CA TRP A 247 1.45 -0.18 21.38
C TRP A 247 2.70 0.52 20.82
N SER A 248 2.83 0.48 19.50
CA SER A 248 3.82 1.26 18.76
C SER A 248 3.16 1.87 17.53
N GLN A 249 3.50 3.11 17.21
CA GLN A 249 2.95 3.83 16.05
C GLN A 249 1.41 3.80 15.99
N GLY A 250 0.75 3.82 17.15
CA GLY A 250 -0.71 3.87 17.26
C GLY A 250 -1.43 2.53 17.10
N GLY A 251 -0.72 1.40 17.02
CA GLY A 251 -1.32 0.07 16.95
C GLY A 251 -0.65 -0.95 17.88
N PRO A 252 -1.34 -2.03 18.26
CA PRO A 252 -0.75 -3.08 19.08
C PRO A 252 0.31 -3.86 18.27
N VAL A 253 1.43 -4.17 18.93
CA VAL A 253 2.55 -4.97 18.41
C VAL A 253 2.79 -6.25 19.22
N GLY A 254 2.12 -6.41 20.36
CA GLY A 254 2.28 -7.56 21.22
C GLY A 254 1.22 -7.59 22.32
N TRP A 255 1.00 -8.77 22.91
CA TRP A 255 0.09 -8.97 24.03
C TRP A 255 0.69 -9.91 25.06
N ARG A 256 0.35 -9.68 26.33
CA ARG A 256 0.61 -10.55 27.48
C ARG A 256 -0.65 -10.59 28.35
N SER A 257 -0.93 -11.75 28.92
CA SER A 257 -2.04 -11.95 29.87
C SER A 257 -1.48 -12.40 31.22
N ASP A 258 -2.10 -11.94 32.31
CA ASP A 258 -1.74 -12.26 33.69
C ASP A 258 -3.02 -12.59 34.49
N PRO A 259 -3.24 -13.85 34.91
CA PRO A 259 -2.40 -15.02 34.65
C PRO A 259 -2.35 -15.39 33.15
N LEU A 260 -1.31 -16.15 32.78
CA LEU A 260 -1.10 -16.62 31.41
C LEU A 260 -2.30 -17.46 30.94
N GLN A 261 -2.89 -17.04 29.82
CA GLN A 261 -3.99 -17.76 29.18
C GLN A 261 -3.42 -18.73 28.14
N GLU A 262 -3.42 -20.04 28.43
CA GLU A 262 -2.78 -21.05 27.57
C GLU A 262 -3.30 -21.01 26.13
N GLY A 263 -4.60 -20.82 25.94
CA GLY A 263 -5.25 -20.74 24.62
C GLY A 263 -4.88 -19.50 23.79
N GLU A 264 -4.22 -18.50 24.41
CA GLU A 264 -3.76 -17.27 23.77
C GLU A 264 -2.27 -17.33 23.36
N THR A 265 -1.56 -18.39 23.78
CA THR A 265 -0.14 -18.58 23.48
C THR A 265 0.09 -18.94 22.01
N LEU A 266 1.27 -18.58 21.48
CA LEU A 266 1.63 -18.88 20.09
C LEU A 266 1.58 -20.40 19.83
N GLY A 267 2.08 -21.21 20.76
CA GLY A 267 2.06 -22.67 20.66
C GLY A 267 0.64 -23.23 20.54
N ALA A 268 -0.29 -22.79 21.41
CA ALA A 268 -1.67 -23.23 21.35
C ALA A 268 -2.39 -22.84 20.05
N LEU A 269 -2.15 -21.62 19.55
CA LEU A 269 -2.72 -21.16 18.28
C LEU A 269 -2.19 -21.97 17.09
N LEU A 270 -0.88 -22.24 17.04
CA LEU A 270 -0.25 -23.06 15.99
C LEU A 270 -0.73 -24.52 16.03
N GLY A 271 -0.86 -25.09 17.23
CA GLY A 271 -1.38 -26.43 17.42
C GLY A 271 -2.84 -26.56 16.97
N ARG A 272 -3.69 -25.57 17.31
CA ARG A 272 -5.09 -25.53 16.85
C ARG A 272 -5.19 -25.42 15.32
N ALA A 273 -4.33 -24.62 14.71
CA ALA A 273 -4.23 -24.50 13.25
C ALA A 273 -3.54 -25.69 12.57
N LYS A 274 -3.10 -26.71 13.33
CA LYS A 274 -2.34 -27.88 12.86
C LYS A 274 -1.07 -27.53 12.08
N GLN A 275 -0.49 -26.36 12.35
CA GLN A 275 0.77 -25.93 11.72
C GLN A 275 1.99 -26.53 12.44
N VAL A 276 1.84 -26.87 13.73
CA VAL A 276 2.87 -27.52 14.55
C VAL A 276 2.23 -28.68 15.31
N ASP A 277 2.87 -29.84 15.32
CA ASP A 277 2.43 -30.99 16.12
C ASP A 277 2.88 -30.87 17.59
N ALA A 278 2.20 -31.58 18.49
CA ALA A 278 2.48 -31.54 19.92
C ALA A 278 3.92 -31.94 20.29
N GLY A 279 4.54 -32.84 19.53
CA GLY A 279 5.93 -33.25 19.75
C GLY A 279 6.91 -32.16 19.37
N THR A 280 6.67 -31.47 18.24
CA THR A 280 7.45 -30.30 17.83
C THR A 280 7.28 -29.13 18.80
N GLN A 281 6.07 -28.88 19.29
CA GLN A 281 5.83 -27.87 20.32
C GLN A 281 6.59 -28.16 21.61
N ALA A 282 6.53 -29.40 22.13
CA ALA A 282 7.26 -29.79 23.34
C ALA A 282 8.78 -29.63 23.18
N ARG A 283 9.34 -29.96 22.00
CA ARG A 283 10.76 -29.71 21.70
C ARG A 283 11.10 -28.22 21.65
N ALA A 284 10.22 -27.40 21.08
CA ALA A 284 10.41 -25.96 21.01
C ALA A 284 10.36 -25.31 22.41
N GLU A 285 9.46 -25.76 23.27
CA GLU A 285 9.38 -25.31 24.67
C GLU A 285 10.62 -25.70 25.48
N ALA A 286 11.12 -26.94 25.31
CA ALA A 286 12.37 -27.36 25.94
C ALA A 286 13.57 -26.52 25.47
N LEU A 287 13.67 -26.24 24.16
CA LEU A 287 14.72 -25.39 23.60
C LEU A 287 14.62 -23.93 24.09
N MET A 288 13.39 -23.42 24.22
CA MET A 288 13.11 -22.11 24.82
C MET A 288 13.61 -22.03 26.26
N GLU A 289 13.34 -23.04 27.09
CA GLU A 289 13.80 -23.07 28.48
C GLU A 289 15.32 -23.24 28.60
N GLU A 290 15.92 -24.07 27.75
CA GLU A 290 17.37 -24.30 27.74
C GLU A 290 18.16 -23.05 27.33
N ARG A 291 17.68 -22.30 26.33
CA ARG A 291 18.43 -21.21 25.70
C ARG A 291 17.91 -19.80 26.00
N GLY A 292 16.75 -19.68 26.64
CA GLY A 292 16.10 -18.39 26.88
C GLY A 292 15.62 -17.69 25.60
N LEU A 293 15.31 -18.45 24.55
CA LEU A 293 14.76 -17.95 23.29
C LEU A 293 13.26 -17.65 23.42
N ARG A 294 12.67 -16.89 22.49
CA ARG A 294 11.21 -16.83 22.37
C ARG A 294 10.70 -18.10 21.66
N LEU A 295 9.48 -18.56 21.96
CA LEU A 295 8.92 -19.78 21.34
C LEU A 295 8.96 -19.74 19.80
N GLY A 296 8.66 -18.59 19.19
CA GLY A 296 8.73 -18.41 17.74
C GLY A 296 10.15 -18.57 17.17
N GLU A 297 11.18 -18.18 17.92
CA GLU A 297 12.58 -18.36 17.52
C GLU A 297 13.01 -19.82 17.67
N ALA A 298 12.61 -20.48 18.76
CA ALA A 298 12.85 -21.91 18.95
C ALA A 298 12.21 -22.75 17.83
N LEU A 299 11.01 -22.39 17.36
CA LEU A 299 10.34 -23.05 16.23
C LEU A 299 11.10 -22.83 14.90
N VAL A 300 11.68 -21.65 14.70
CA VAL A 300 12.54 -21.38 13.53
C VAL A 300 13.82 -22.20 13.59
N GLU A 301 14.46 -22.28 14.76
CA GLU A 301 15.69 -23.06 14.94
C GLU A 301 15.46 -24.57 14.71
N LEU A 302 14.29 -25.09 15.12
CA LEU A 302 13.90 -26.47 14.85
C LEU A 302 13.49 -26.73 13.38
N GLY A 303 13.46 -25.70 12.54
CA GLY A 303 13.01 -25.80 11.15
C GLY A 303 11.50 -26.02 11.00
N ALA A 304 10.72 -25.77 12.04
CA ALA A 304 9.27 -25.91 12.03
C ALA A 304 8.57 -24.70 11.39
N LEU A 305 9.20 -23.52 11.47
CA LEU A 305 8.77 -22.29 10.80
C LEU A 305 9.95 -21.62 10.09
N THR A 306 9.68 -20.88 9.03
CA THR A 306 10.63 -19.88 8.51
C THR A 306 10.52 -18.57 9.31
N ALA A 307 11.50 -17.67 9.18
CA ALA A 307 11.41 -16.34 9.80
C ALA A 307 10.19 -15.54 9.31
N GLU A 308 9.89 -15.60 8.01
CA GLU A 308 8.71 -14.94 7.41
C GLU A 308 7.41 -15.55 7.96
N GLN A 309 7.33 -16.87 8.10
CA GLN A 309 6.19 -17.54 8.71
C GLN A 309 6.04 -17.15 10.17
N ARG A 310 7.12 -17.07 10.94
CA ARG A 310 7.13 -16.59 12.34
C ARG A 310 6.52 -15.20 12.44
N ASP A 311 6.95 -14.27 11.60
CA ASP A 311 6.48 -12.88 11.64
C ASP A 311 4.99 -12.80 11.26
N LEU A 312 4.56 -13.58 10.27
CA LEU A 312 3.15 -13.71 9.88
C LEU A 312 2.28 -14.27 11.03
N VAL A 313 2.71 -15.34 11.70
CA VAL A 313 1.92 -15.95 12.79
C VAL A 313 1.89 -15.08 14.03
N LEU A 314 2.97 -14.35 14.32
CA LEU A 314 2.99 -13.35 15.40
C LEU A 314 2.02 -12.21 15.10
N ARG A 315 2.00 -11.70 13.86
CA ARG A 315 1.02 -10.69 13.45
C ARG A 315 -0.41 -11.20 13.63
N ARG A 316 -0.71 -12.42 13.17
CA ARG A 316 -2.03 -13.05 13.33
C ARG A 316 -2.40 -13.25 14.80
N GLN A 317 -1.45 -13.60 15.66
CA GLN A 317 -1.67 -13.69 17.10
C GLN A 317 -2.05 -12.33 17.69
N VAL A 318 -1.34 -11.25 17.33
CA VAL A 318 -1.66 -9.90 17.81
C VAL A 318 -3.04 -9.46 17.34
N GLU A 319 -3.40 -9.72 16.09
CA GLU A 319 -4.74 -9.44 15.53
C GLU A 319 -5.83 -10.27 16.22
N PHE A 320 -5.58 -11.56 16.48
CA PHE A 320 -6.49 -12.45 17.20
C PHE A 320 -6.77 -11.94 18.63
N LEU A 321 -5.73 -11.61 19.39
CA LEU A 321 -5.86 -11.12 20.76
C LEU A 321 -6.49 -9.73 20.80
N PHE A 322 -6.17 -8.88 19.83
CA PHE A 322 -6.84 -7.59 19.72
C PHE A 322 -8.33 -7.74 19.41
N LYS A 323 -8.71 -8.68 18.54
CA LYS A 323 -10.13 -9.04 18.30
C LYS A 323 -10.81 -9.47 19.59
N HIS A 324 -10.16 -10.34 20.35
CA HIS A 324 -10.68 -10.86 21.62
C HIS A 324 -10.92 -9.74 22.62
N VAL A 325 -9.94 -8.85 22.80
CA VAL A 325 -10.03 -7.69 23.69
C VAL A 325 -11.16 -6.74 23.29
N LEU A 326 -11.34 -6.48 21.98
CA LEU A 326 -12.45 -5.68 21.47
C LEU A 326 -13.82 -6.35 21.65
N GLY A 327 -13.85 -7.68 21.78
CA GLY A 327 -15.06 -8.45 22.06
C GLY A 327 -15.53 -8.38 23.52
N LEU A 328 -14.66 -7.94 24.44
CA LEU A 328 -14.97 -7.89 25.87
C LEU A 328 -16.05 -6.83 26.18
N ARG A 329 -17.06 -7.24 26.94
CA ARG A 329 -18.21 -6.39 27.31
C ARG A 329 -18.17 -5.86 28.74
N LYS A 330 -17.28 -6.38 29.58
CA LYS A 330 -17.17 -6.05 31.00
C LYS A 330 -15.70 -5.97 31.39
N GLY A 331 -15.40 -5.10 32.36
CA GLY A 331 -14.05 -4.85 32.85
C GLY A 331 -13.67 -3.38 32.72
N GLN A 332 -12.42 -3.06 33.02
CA GLN A 332 -11.85 -1.73 32.93
C GLN A 332 -10.68 -1.72 31.95
N TRP A 333 -10.38 -0.58 31.37
CA TRP A 333 -9.19 -0.41 30.56
C TRP A 333 -8.46 0.87 30.95
N ARG A 334 -7.14 0.87 30.79
CA ARG A 334 -6.24 2.00 31.03
C ARG A 334 -5.17 2.00 29.95
N PHE A 335 -4.76 3.17 29.49
CA PHE A 335 -3.63 3.33 28.59
C PHE A 335 -2.57 4.18 29.26
N HIS A 336 -1.33 3.71 29.21
CA HIS A 336 -0.16 4.37 29.76
C HIS A 336 0.81 4.66 28.62
N THR A 337 1.05 5.94 28.35
CA THR A 337 2.01 6.39 27.34
C THR A 337 3.42 6.12 27.86
N LEU A 338 4.30 5.66 26.96
CA LEU A 338 5.70 5.43 27.25
C LEU A 338 6.56 6.13 26.20
N ASP A 339 7.74 6.59 26.60
CA ASP A 339 8.72 7.15 25.65
C ASP A 339 9.24 6.07 24.70
N THR A 340 9.48 4.87 25.24
CA THR A 340 9.96 3.70 24.50
C THR A 340 9.34 2.43 25.07
N LEU A 341 9.07 1.45 24.23
CA LEU A 341 8.64 0.13 24.69
C LEU A 341 9.80 -0.63 25.34
N PRO A 342 9.52 -1.51 26.32
CA PRO A 342 10.56 -2.23 27.07
C PRO A 342 11.40 -3.18 26.20
N ASP A 343 10.75 -3.80 25.20
CA ASP A 343 11.42 -4.57 24.17
C ASP A 343 11.51 -3.68 22.93
N GLY A 344 12.70 -3.16 22.61
CA GLY A 344 12.92 -2.29 21.46
C GLY A 344 12.57 -2.93 20.11
N ASP A 345 12.53 -4.27 20.07
CA ASP A 345 12.31 -5.07 18.86
C ASP A 345 11.08 -5.99 19.02
N PHE A 346 9.89 -5.42 18.88
CA PHE A 346 8.71 -6.22 18.54
C PHE A 346 8.80 -6.63 17.08
N LEU A 347 8.78 -7.94 16.83
CA LEU A 347 8.90 -8.50 15.49
C LEU A 347 7.73 -8.15 14.56
N PRO A 348 6.45 -8.28 14.97
CA PRO A 348 5.35 -7.98 14.07
C PRO A 348 5.16 -6.46 13.92
N PRO A 349 4.79 -5.97 12.72
CA PRO A 349 4.44 -4.58 12.54
C PRO A 349 3.16 -4.24 13.33
N PRO A 350 2.94 -2.96 13.70
CA PRO A 350 1.74 -2.52 14.38
C PRO A 350 0.47 -2.85 13.61
N VAL A 351 -0.55 -3.37 14.29
CA VAL A 351 -1.86 -3.60 13.68
C VAL A 351 -2.52 -2.27 13.34
N HIS A 352 -3.03 -2.12 12.12
CA HIS A 352 -3.79 -0.95 11.69
C HIS A 352 -5.17 -0.89 12.36
N VAL A 353 -5.21 -0.30 13.55
CA VAL A 353 -6.39 -0.20 14.42
C VAL A 353 -7.63 0.32 13.68
N THR A 354 -7.48 1.35 12.84
CA THR A 354 -8.60 1.92 12.07
C THR A 354 -9.20 0.94 11.09
N SER A 355 -8.38 0.24 10.29
CA SER A 355 -8.84 -0.78 9.35
C SER A 355 -9.46 -1.96 10.09
N PHE A 356 -8.87 -2.38 11.21
CA PHE A 356 -9.39 -3.47 12.03
C PHE A 356 -10.78 -3.14 12.59
N LEU A 357 -10.94 -1.96 13.22
CA LEU A 357 -12.22 -1.50 13.74
C LEU A 357 -13.24 -1.28 12.62
N PHE A 358 -12.80 -0.80 11.45
CA PHE A 358 -13.67 -0.66 10.28
C PHE A 358 -14.25 -2.00 9.86
N ARG A 359 -13.44 -3.06 9.70
CA ARG A 359 -13.92 -4.39 9.32
C ARG A 359 -14.91 -4.95 10.33
N ALA A 360 -14.61 -4.82 11.64
CA ALA A 360 -15.50 -5.28 12.70
C ALA A 360 -16.86 -4.57 12.68
N LEU A 361 -16.86 -3.23 12.54
CA LEU A 361 -18.09 -2.44 12.48
C LEU A 361 -18.86 -2.63 11.18
N ALA A 362 -18.17 -2.73 10.04
CA ALA A 362 -18.77 -2.97 8.74
C ALA A 362 -19.42 -4.35 8.67
N GLY A 363 -18.77 -5.39 9.21
CA GLY A 363 -19.36 -6.73 9.33
C GLY A 363 -20.61 -6.74 10.20
N HIS A 364 -20.58 -6.05 11.35
CA HIS A 364 -21.77 -5.90 12.17
C HIS A 364 -22.88 -5.13 11.46
N ALA A 365 -22.56 -4.01 10.81
CA ALA A 365 -23.54 -3.22 10.06
C ALA A 365 -24.13 -4.00 8.89
N ALA A 366 -23.33 -4.78 8.16
CA ALA A 366 -23.79 -5.65 7.09
C ALA A 366 -24.74 -6.77 7.55
N SER A 367 -24.63 -7.20 8.82
CA SER A 367 -25.58 -8.17 9.41
C SER A 367 -26.94 -7.58 9.78
N LEU A 368 -27.08 -6.24 9.79
CA LEU A 368 -28.35 -5.59 10.08
C LEU A 368 -29.32 -5.74 8.89
N PRO A 369 -30.64 -5.87 9.14
CA PRO A 369 -31.62 -5.84 8.06
C PRO A 369 -31.50 -4.58 7.20
N ALA A 370 -31.57 -4.73 5.88
CA ALA A 370 -31.40 -3.61 4.94
C ALA A 370 -32.35 -2.43 5.23
N ALA A 371 -33.56 -2.69 5.72
CA ALA A 371 -34.52 -1.67 6.14
C ALA A 371 -33.99 -0.78 7.27
N ASN A 372 -33.21 -1.33 8.21
CA ASN A 372 -32.62 -0.57 9.32
C ASN A 372 -31.49 0.34 8.83
N LEU A 373 -30.65 -0.16 7.93
CA LEU A 373 -29.58 0.63 7.30
C LEU A 373 -30.17 1.78 6.47
N GLN A 374 -31.19 1.51 5.67
CA GLN A 374 -31.91 2.55 4.93
C GLN A 374 -32.57 3.55 5.86
N ALA A 375 -33.21 3.12 6.96
CA ALA A 375 -33.80 4.02 7.94
C ALA A 375 -32.75 4.93 8.61
N ALA A 376 -31.53 4.43 8.83
CA ALA A 376 -30.42 5.21 9.37
C ALA A 376 -29.86 6.23 8.36
N LEU A 377 -29.78 5.87 7.07
CA LEU A 377 -29.23 6.72 6.01
C LEU A 377 -30.22 7.76 5.48
N LYS A 378 -31.49 7.41 5.35
CA LYS A 378 -32.55 8.26 4.78
C LYS A 378 -32.61 9.69 5.35
N PRO A 379 -32.57 9.92 6.68
CA PRO A 379 -32.56 11.28 7.22
C PRO A 379 -31.29 12.08 6.89
N ARG A 380 -30.22 11.39 6.47
CA ARG A 380 -28.87 11.94 6.22
C ARG A 380 -28.54 12.06 4.73
N GLU A 381 -29.44 11.64 3.83
CA GLU A 381 -29.23 11.66 2.37
C GLU A 381 -28.77 13.03 1.82
N ARG A 382 -29.22 14.11 2.47
CA ARG A 382 -28.93 15.49 2.06
C ARG A 382 -27.71 16.10 2.76
N GLU A 383 -27.14 15.42 3.75
CA GLU A 383 -25.95 15.87 4.45
C GLU A 383 -24.71 15.62 3.57
N PHE A 384 -23.74 16.51 3.67
CA PHE A 384 -22.45 16.40 3.02
C PHE A 384 -21.53 15.52 3.84
N VAL A 385 -20.89 14.56 3.19
CA VAL A 385 -19.82 13.77 3.76
C VAL A 385 -18.54 14.60 3.71
N VAL A 386 -17.92 14.82 4.86
CA VAL A 386 -16.71 15.62 5.00
C VAL A 386 -15.63 14.75 5.64
N LEU A 387 -14.45 14.72 5.03
CA LEU A 387 -13.32 13.97 5.58
C LEU A 387 -12.78 14.69 6.82
N ASN A 388 -12.48 13.93 7.86
CA ASN A 388 -11.79 14.49 9.02
C ASN A 388 -10.28 14.54 8.74
N GLU A 389 -9.74 15.76 8.62
CA GLU A 389 -8.33 15.99 8.25
C GLU A 389 -7.34 15.31 9.19
N ALA A 390 -7.67 15.13 10.47
CA ALA A 390 -6.83 14.43 11.44
C ALA A 390 -6.58 12.95 11.06
N PHE A 391 -7.35 12.40 10.12
CA PHE A 391 -7.28 11.00 9.73
C PHE A 391 -6.69 10.78 8.34
N VAL A 392 -6.34 11.82 7.58
CA VAL A 392 -5.86 11.70 6.20
C VAL A 392 -4.64 10.78 6.11
N ASP A 393 -3.70 10.91 7.04
CA ASP A 393 -2.49 10.06 7.08
C ASP A 393 -2.82 8.60 7.39
N LEU A 394 -3.82 8.36 8.25
CA LEU A 394 -4.27 7.01 8.58
C LEU A 394 -4.93 6.33 7.37
N LEU A 395 -5.58 7.09 6.49
CA LEU A 395 -6.16 6.54 5.27
C LEU A 395 -5.08 6.01 4.32
N ALA A 396 -3.92 6.65 4.26
CA ALA A 396 -2.81 6.19 3.42
C ALA A 396 -2.19 4.88 3.92
N SER A 397 -2.19 4.65 5.24
CA SER A 397 -1.61 3.45 5.86
C SER A 397 -2.58 2.27 6.01
N GLY A 398 -3.89 2.48 5.85
CA GLY A 398 -4.90 1.46 6.16
C GLY A 398 -5.09 0.42 5.05
N SER A 399 -5.49 -0.80 5.46
CA SER A 399 -5.87 -1.91 4.56
C SER A 399 -7.32 -1.77 4.09
N TRP A 400 -7.54 -0.84 3.16
CA TRP A 400 -8.84 -0.55 2.56
C TRP A 400 -9.06 -1.33 1.26
N THR A 401 -10.31 -1.69 0.95
CA THR A 401 -10.66 -2.21 -0.38
C THR A 401 -10.61 -1.10 -1.42
N ARG A 402 -10.50 -1.46 -2.71
CA ARG A 402 -10.52 -0.47 -3.80
C ARG A 402 -11.78 0.40 -3.79
N ALA A 403 -12.94 -0.16 -3.43
CA ALA A 403 -14.20 0.56 -3.33
C ALA A 403 -14.18 1.58 -2.17
N GLU A 404 -13.70 1.16 -0.99
CA GLU A 404 -13.54 2.03 0.19
C GLU A 404 -12.55 3.17 -0.08
N GLN A 405 -11.41 2.88 -0.72
CA GLN A 405 -10.43 3.90 -1.10
C GLN A 405 -11.05 4.90 -2.08
N ARG A 406 -11.78 4.43 -3.09
CA ARG A 406 -12.46 5.31 -4.05
C ARG A 406 -13.50 6.20 -3.35
N LEU A 407 -14.25 5.64 -2.41
CA LEU A 407 -15.23 6.38 -1.61
C LEU A 407 -14.56 7.50 -0.82
N LEU A 408 -13.50 7.18 -0.07
CA LEU A 408 -12.73 8.15 0.73
C LEU A 408 -12.04 9.22 -0.14
N LEU A 409 -11.45 8.82 -1.26
CA LEU A 409 -10.82 9.76 -2.21
C LEU A 409 -11.83 10.69 -2.87
N SER A 410 -13.05 10.21 -3.14
CA SER A 410 -14.14 11.04 -3.68
C SER A 410 -14.55 12.11 -2.68
N VAL A 411 -14.71 11.73 -1.41
CA VAL A 411 -15.00 12.66 -0.31
C VAL A 411 -13.87 13.66 -0.09
N ARG A 412 -12.61 13.20 -0.14
CA ARG A 412 -11.42 14.06 0.00
C ARG A 412 -11.34 15.13 -1.08
N ARG A 413 -11.69 14.79 -2.32
CA ARG A 413 -11.66 15.73 -3.45
C ARG A 413 -12.73 16.80 -3.34
N LYS A 414 -13.94 16.41 -2.92
CA LYS A 414 -15.08 17.31 -2.81
C LYS A 414 -16.08 16.77 -1.79
N PRO A 415 -16.50 17.60 -0.81
CA PRO A 415 -17.64 17.29 0.03
C PRO A 415 -18.85 16.93 -0.85
N THR A 416 -19.33 15.71 -0.72
CA THR A 416 -20.38 15.14 -1.57
C THR A 416 -21.55 14.74 -0.70
N ARG A 417 -22.79 14.99 -1.14
CA ARG A 417 -23.96 14.56 -0.39
C ARG A 417 -24.02 13.04 -0.32
N VAL A 418 -24.54 12.49 0.77
CA VAL A 418 -24.71 11.04 0.95
C VAL A 418 -25.39 10.39 -0.26
N VAL A 419 -26.51 10.98 -0.74
CA VAL A 419 -27.25 10.43 -1.89
C VAL A 419 -26.46 10.46 -3.20
N ASP A 420 -25.63 11.48 -3.40
CA ASP A 420 -24.85 11.65 -4.62
C ASP A 420 -23.61 10.74 -4.58
N LEU A 421 -23.04 10.54 -3.40
CA LEU A 421 -21.91 9.64 -3.17
C LEU A 421 -22.30 8.18 -3.42
N ILE A 422 -23.48 7.77 -2.94
CA ILE A 422 -24.04 6.43 -3.19
C ILE A 422 -24.28 6.19 -4.68
N LYS A 423 -24.76 7.20 -5.42
CA LYS A 423 -24.97 7.08 -6.87
C LYS A 423 -23.67 7.06 -7.67
N ALA A 424 -22.68 7.84 -7.24
CA ALA A 424 -21.42 8.03 -7.97
C ALA A 424 -20.42 6.88 -7.79
N SER A 425 -20.53 6.06 -6.73
CA SER A 425 -19.60 4.95 -6.48
C SER A 425 -19.65 3.87 -7.57
N GLY A 426 -20.82 3.65 -8.16
CA GLY A 426 -21.11 2.53 -9.06
C GLY A 426 -21.23 1.18 -8.34
N ASP A 427 -21.07 1.17 -7.02
CA ASP A 427 -21.15 -0.03 -6.17
C ASP A 427 -22.56 -0.22 -5.62
N ASP A 428 -22.81 -1.37 -4.99
CA ASP A 428 -24.09 -1.63 -4.32
C ASP A 428 -24.38 -0.58 -3.24
N ALA A 429 -25.58 0.00 -3.29
CA ALA A 429 -25.96 1.12 -2.44
C ALA A 429 -25.95 0.75 -0.94
N LEU A 430 -26.25 -0.52 -0.60
CA LEU A 430 -26.20 -1.00 0.77
C LEU A 430 -24.76 -1.10 1.25
N ALA A 431 -23.85 -1.64 0.44
CA ALA A 431 -22.43 -1.73 0.75
C ALA A 431 -21.80 -0.34 0.99
N VAL A 432 -22.08 0.64 0.10
CA VAL A 432 -21.62 2.03 0.27
C VAL A 432 -22.21 2.66 1.53
N GLY A 433 -23.49 2.41 1.79
CA GLY A 433 -24.19 2.86 2.99
C GLY A 433 -23.57 2.32 4.28
N VAL A 434 -23.23 1.02 4.30
CA VAL A 434 -22.51 0.37 5.41
C VAL A 434 -21.15 1.03 5.62
N ALA A 435 -20.33 1.14 4.57
CA ALA A 435 -19.02 1.75 4.66
C ALA A 435 -19.09 3.19 5.18
N LEU A 436 -20.04 3.99 4.68
CA LEU A 436 -20.23 5.37 5.10
C LEU A 436 -20.64 5.46 6.58
N LEU A 437 -21.61 4.67 7.04
CA LEU A 437 -22.02 4.67 8.45
C LEU A 437 -20.87 4.25 9.35
N THR A 438 -20.07 3.27 8.92
CA THR A 438 -18.87 2.84 9.67
C THR A 438 -17.80 3.95 9.71
N PHE A 439 -17.55 4.66 8.60
CA PHE A 439 -16.63 5.79 8.61
C PHE A 439 -17.09 6.92 9.54
N VAL A 440 -18.40 7.20 9.58
CA VAL A 440 -18.98 8.17 10.52
C VAL A 440 -18.81 7.70 11.96
N GLU A 441 -19.07 6.42 12.23
CA GLU A 441 -18.97 5.85 13.57
C GLU A 441 -17.53 5.83 14.10
N LEU A 442 -16.53 5.72 13.21
CA LEU A 442 -15.11 5.85 13.52
C LEU A 442 -14.62 7.31 13.58
N GLY A 443 -15.45 8.30 13.24
CA GLY A 443 -15.05 9.70 13.16
C GLY A 443 -14.09 10.02 12.01
N LEU A 444 -13.93 9.10 11.05
CA LEU A 444 -13.13 9.30 9.83
C LEU A 444 -13.78 10.31 8.89
N VAL A 445 -15.12 10.35 8.89
CA VAL A 445 -15.89 11.37 8.19
C VAL A 445 -16.95 11.94 9.12
N THR A 446 -17.32 13.19 8.90
CA THR A 446 -18.47 13.85 9.52
C THR A 446 -19.58 14.05 8.48
N LEU A 447 -20.81 14.16 8.96
CA LEU A 447 -21.96 14.49 8.13
C LEU A 447 -22.45 15.90 8.49
N GLU A 448 -22.44 16.80 7.52
CA GLU A 448 -22.75 18.21 7.73
C GLU A 448 -23.96 18.64 6.88
N ARG A 449 -24.89 19.39 7.46
CA ARG A 449 -26.08 19.87 6.74
C ARG A 449 -25.77 20.96 5.71
N VAL A 450 -24.68 21.68 5.92
CA VAL A 450 -24.20 22.75 5.07
C VAL A 450 -22.87 22.28 4.50
N ALA A 451 -22.62 22.53 3.22
CA ALA A 451 -21.30 22.25 2.66
C ALA A 451 -20.25 23.08 3.43
N PRO A 452 -19.17 22.47 3.93
CA PRO A 452 -18.16 23.21 4.66
C PRO A 452 -17.60 24.32 3.77
N GLN A 453 -17.70 25.57 4.22
CA GLN A 453 -17.27 26.76 3.46
C GLN A 453 -15.74 26.93 3.41
N GLY A 454 -14.96 25.91 3.80
CA GLY A 454 -13.50 26.02 3.93
C GLY A 454 -12.73 24.72 3.75
N GLY A 455 -13.37 23.60 3.39
CA GLY A 455 -12.64 22.51 2.75
C GLY A 455 -12.30 22.96 1.34
N ALA A 456 -11.07 22.77 0.88
CA ALA A 456 -10.56 23.22 -0.42
C ALA A 456 -11.24 22.54 -1.63
N ALA A 457 -12.57 22.53 -1.66
CA ALA A 457 -13.29 22.64 -2.89
C ALA A 457 -12.92 24.00 -3.52
N PRO A 458 -12.69 24.06 -4.83
CA PRO A 458 -12.52 25.33 -5.51
C PRO A 458 -13.63 26.30 -5.07
N ALA A 459 -13.24 27.46 -4.54
CA ALA A 459 -14.13 28.41 -3.86
C ALA A 459 -15.19 29.00 -4.80
N SER A 460 -14.99 28.81 -6.11
CA SER A 460 -15.88 29.13 -7.20
C SER A 460 -15.81 28.07 -8.31
N GLU A 461 -16.80 28.07 -9.21
CA GLU A 461 -16.74 27.30 -10.46
C GLU A 461 -15.47 27.65 -11.27
N ASP A 462 -15.03 28.91 -11.19
CA ASP A 462 -13.82 29.41 -11.82
C ASP A 462 -12.55 28.76 -11.23
N ASP A 463 -12.46 28.56 -9.90
CA ASP A 463 -11.31 27.89 -9.28
C ASP A 463 -11.22 26.41 -9.70
N ALA A 464 -12.35 25.75 -9.97
CA ALA A 464 -12.40 24.36 -10.41
C ALA A 464 -11.85 24.24 -11.84
N VAL A 465 -12.25 25.18 -12.68
CA VAL A 465 -11.75 25.37 -14.04
C VAL A 465 -10.24 25.63 -14.01
N VAL A 466 -9.77 26.55 -13.16
CA VAL A 466 -8.34 26.88 -13.04
C VAL A 466 -7.53 25.66 -12.60
N ALA A 467 -8.00 24.91 -11.59
CA ALA A 467 -7.33 23.69 -11.14
C ALA A 467 -7.30 22.61 -12.24
N ARG A 468 -8.38 22.47 -13.02
CA ARG A 468 -8.45 21.56 -14.17
C ARG A 468 -7.46 21.95 -15.26
N ILE A 469 -7.35 23.24 -15.59
CA ILE A 469 -6.40 23.76 -16.59
C ILE A 469 -4.97 23.49 -16.13
N ARG A 470 -4.59 23.88 -14.90
CA ARG A 470 -3.24 23.65 -14.36
C ARG A 470 -2.85 22.19 -14.38
N LYS A 471 -3.70 21.33 -13.82
CA LYS A 471 -3.45 19.88 -13.80
C LYS A 471 -3.28 19.28 -15.20
N LYS A 472 -4.03 19.78 -16.19
CA LYS A 472 -3.90 19.30 -17.58
C LYS A 472 -2.63 19.85 -18.22
N ALA A 473 -2.29 21.12 -17.98
CA ALA A 473 -1.07 21.76 -18.47
C ALA A 473 0.19 21.07 -17.93
N ASP A 474 0.25 20.77 -16.63
CA ASP A 474 1.40 20.12 -15.99
C ASP A 474 1.72 18.74 -16.60
N ARG A 475 0.74 18.10 -17.23
CA ARG A 475 0.85 16.76 -17.79
C ARG A 475 0.92 16.73 -19.32
N ILE A 476 0.62 17.85 -19.99
CA ILE A 476 0.34 17.88 -21.43
C ILE A 476 1.58 17.53 -22.27
N ASP A 477 2.77 17.80 -21.73
CA ASP A 477 4.07 17.58 -22.38
C ASP A 477 4.67 16.22 -22.03
N THR A 478 4.33 15.65 -20.86
CA THR A 478 4.84 14.35 -20.41
C THR A 478 3.94 13.17 -20.79
N ASP A 479 2.63 13.42 -20.92
CA ASP A 479 1.64 12.40 -21.28
C ASP A 479 1.75 12.02 -22.77
N HIS A 480 1.65 10.72 -23.08
CA HIS A 480 1.54 10.25 -24.46
C HIS A 480 0.18 10.61 -25.08
N ASP A 481 0.03 10.52 -26.40
CA ASP A 481 -1.14 11.05 -27.11
C ASP A 481 -2.49 10.48 -26.62
N PHE A 482 -2.52 9.20 -26.20
CA PHE A 482 -3.75 8.61 -25.64
C PHE A 482 -4.19 9.25 -24.31
N ASP A 483 -3.24 9.64 -23.46
CA ASP A 483 -3.47 10.28 -22.16
C ASP A 483 -3.85 11.74 -22.32
N VAL A 484 -3.24 12.43 -23.29
CA VAL A 484 -3.66 13.76 -23.74
C VAL A 484 -5.14 13.73 -24.13
N MET A 485 -5.56 12.71 -24.87
CA MET A 485 -6.97 12.51 -25.28
C MET A 485 -7.87 11.95 -24.19
N GLU A 486 -7.33 11.61 -23.01
CA GLU A 486 -8.05 10.98 -21.89
C GLU A 486 -8.78 9.70 -22.32
N LEU A 487 -8.08 8.87 -23.10
CA LEU A 487 -8.54 7.60 -23.62
C LEU A 487 -7.60 6.47 -23.19
N HIS A 488 -8.16 5.28 -23.05
CA HIS A 488 -7.34 4.07 -22.98
C HIS A 488 -6.64 3.84 -24.33
N TRP A 489 -5.40 3.36 -24.33
CA TRP A 489 -4.62 3.14 -25.56
C TRP A 489 -5.24 2.11 -26.52
N ALA A 490 -6.12 1.25 -26.01
CA ALA A 490 -6.97 0.32 -26.78
C ALA A 490 -8.30 0.93 -27.26
N CYS A 491 -8.37 2.26 -27.41
CA CYS A 491 -9.57 2.96 -27.89
C CYS A 491 -9.86 2.69 -29.37
N LEU A 492 -11.14 2.77 -29.73
CA LEU A 492 -11.64 2.68 -31.11
C LEU A 492 -11.72 4.06 -31.77
N PRO A 493 -11.72 4.14 -33.12
CA PRO A 493 -11.74 5.43 -33.84
C PRO A 493 -12.88 6.37 -33.45
N HIS A 494 -14.08 5.83 -33.21
CA HIS A 494 -15.23 6.65 -32.85
C HIS A 494 -15.12 7.21 -31.43
N GLU A 495 -14.45 6.51 -30.51
CA GLU A 495 -14.18 7.02 -29.14
C GLU A 495 -13.22 8.20 -29.19
N LEU A 496 -12.27 8.17 -30.13
CA LEU A 496 -11.34 9.26 -30.39
C LEU A 496 -12.06 10.52 -30.89
N ASP A 497 -12.99 10.39 -31.84
CA ASP A 497 -13.79 11.51 -32.34
C ASP A 497 -14.64 12.12 -31.21
N ILE A 498 -15.28 11.28 -30.39
CA ILE A 498 -16.08 11.73 -29.23
C ILE A 498 -15.20 12.48 -28.22
N ALA A 499 -14.01 11.95 -27.92
CA ALA A 499 -13.07 12.59 -26.99
C ALA A 499 -12.57 13.93 -27.53
N TYR A 500 -12.24 14.01 -28.82
CA TYR A 500 -11.83 15.25 -29.47
C TYR A 500 -12.92 16.31 -29.41
N ASP A 501 -14.16 15.97 -29.75
CA ASP A 501 -15.29 16.89 -29.68
C ASP A 501 -15.57 17.36 -28.25
N ARG A 502 -15.48 16.45 -27.27
CA ARG A 502 -15.65 16.78 -25.85
C ARG A 502 -14.57 17.73 -25.37
N LEU A 503 -13.31 17.38 -25.60
CA LEU A 503 -12.15 18.15 -25.14
C LEU A 503 -12.01 19.48 -25.89
N GLY A 504 -12.38 19.54 -27.17
CA GLY A 504 -12.40 20.78 -27.95
C GLY A 504 -13.49 21.75 -27.50
N LYS A 505 -14.60 21.25 -26.93
CA LYS A 505 -15.61 22.08 -26.26
C LYS A 505 -15.14 22.52 -24.87
N GLU A 506 -14.53 21.60 -24.12
CA GLU A 506 -13.99 21.89 -22.78
C GLU A 506 -12.90 22.96 -22.86
N PHE A 507 -11.85 22.75 -23.66
CA PHE A 507 -10.70 23.64 -23.82
C PHE A 507 -10.86 24.65 -24.96
N ASN A 508 -12.09 25.11 -25.21
CA ASN A 508 -12.36 26.12 -26.22
C ASN A 508 -11.83 27.49 -25.77
N ARG A 509 -10.97 28.12 -26.58
CA ARG A 509 -10.40 29.46 -26.29
C ARG A 509 -11.46 30.52 -25.94
N GLY A 510 -12.61 30.48 -26.63
CA GLY A 510 -13.72 31.42 -26.40
C GLY A 510 -14.42 31.23 -25.05
N ALA A 511 -14.45 30.01 -24.52
CA ALA A 511 -15.03 29.72 -23.19
C ALA A 511 -14.20 30.34 -22.06
N TYR A 512 -12.91 30.58 -22.30
CA TYR A 512 -11.96 31.08 -21.32
C TYR A 512 -11.41 32.47 -21.64
N ALA A 513 -12.09 33.25 -22.49
CA ALA A 513 -11.66 34.61 -22.86
C ALA A 513 -11.53 35.59 -21.69
N LYS A 514 -12.04 35.23 -20.50
CA LYS A 514 -11.90 36.01 -19.25
C LYS A 514 -10.64 35.65 -18.44
N LEU A 515 -10.00 34.52 -18.74
CA LEU A 515 -8.72 34.18 -18.13
C LEU A 515 -7.64 35.03 -18.79
N GLU A 516 -6.68 35.51 -17.99
CA GLU A 516 -5.57 36.34 -18.46
C GLU A 516 -4.22 35.65 -18.15
N GLY A 517 -3.18 36.07 -18.87
CA GLY A 517 -1.81 35.63 -18.62
C GLY A 517 -1.55 34.14 -18.86
N GLU A 518 -0.81 33.51 -17.96
CA GLU A 518 -0.33 32.13 -18.08
C GLU A 518 -1.46 31.10 -18.20
N LEU A 519 -2.59 31.32 -17.52
CA LEU A 519 -3.72 30.39 -17.58
C LEU A 519 -4.39 30.38 -18.95
N PHE A 520 -4.50 31.54 -19.61
CA PHE A 520 -5.02 31.61 -20.97
C PHE A 520 -4.08 30.93 -21.95
N LYS A 521 -2.77 31.19 -21.82
CA LYS A 521 -1.74 30.51 -22.62
C LYS A 521 -1.79 28.99 -22.44
N ALA A 522 -1.91 28.50 -21.20
CA ALA A 522 -2.04 27.08 -20.90
C ALA A 522 -3.27 26.44 -21.60
N VAL A 523 -4.40 27.15 -21.68
CA VAL A 523 -5.56 26.69 -22.46
C VAL A 523 -5.23 26.58 -23.95
N GLU A 524 -4.50 27.56 -24.51
CA GLU A 524 -4.10 27.52 -25.92
C GLU A 524 -3.14 26.36 -26.21
N ASP A 525 -2.19 26.10 -25.31
CA ASP A 525 -1.22 25.02 -25.41
C ASP A 525 -1.92 23.66 -25.29
N ILE A 526 -2.84 23.49 -24.32
CA ILE A 526 -3.68 22.30 -24.18
C ILE A 526 -4.50 22.05 -25.45
N ALA A 527 -5.20 23.06 -25.97
CA ALA A 527 -6.01 22.93 -27.17
C ALA A 527 -5.16 22.57 -28.41
N SER A 528 -3.95 23.14 -28.51
CA SER A 528 -2.98 22.82 -29.56
C SER A 528 -2.54 21.35 -29.46
N ARG A 529 -2.11 20.90 -28.27
CA ARG A 529 -1.67 19.51 -28.04
C ARG A 529 -2.79 18.50 -28.29
N ILE A 530 -4.02 18.78 -27.86
CA ILE A 530 -5.18 17.92 -28.15
C ILE A 530 -5.38 17.77 -29.67
N THR A 531 -5.24 18.86 -30.42
CA THR A 531 -5.35 18.84 -31.89
C THR A 531 -4.22 18.01 -32.52
N GLN A 532 -2.99 18.14 -32.02
CA GLN A 532 -1.86 17.35 -32.48
C GLN A 532 -2.05 15.86 -32.20
N ALA A 533 -2.39 15.49 -30.96
CA ALA A 533 -2.67 14.11 -30.54
C ALA A 533 -3.81 13.51 -31.37
N TYR A 534 -4.90 14.26 -31.58
CA TYR A 534 -5.98 13.80 -32.47
C TYR A 534 -5.50 13.55 -33.90
N ASN A 535 -4.67 14.43 -34.47
CA ASN A 535 -4.16 14.24 -35.84
C ASN A 535 -3.21 13.04 -35.96
N VAL A 536 -2.44 12.71 -34.92
CA VAL A 536 -1.62 11.49 -34.85
C VAL A 536 -2.53 10.26 -34.76
N LEU A 537 -3.46 10.27 -33.81
CA LEU A 537 -4.29 9.12 -33.48
C LEU A 537 -5.45 8.88 -34.45
N ARG A 538 -5.89 9.87 -35.24
CA ARG A 538 -7.02 9.69 -36.16
C ARG A 538 -6.69 8.74 -37.31
N ASP A 539 -5.47 8.80 -37.82
CA ASP A 539 -4.99 7.88 -38.85
C ASP A 539 -4.74 6.50 -38.24
N GLU A 540 -5.40 5.47 -38.79
CA GLU A 540 -5.35 4.11 -38.24
C GLU A 540 -3.92 3.53 -38.21
N ALA A 541 -3.12 3.78 -39.24
CA ALA A 541 -1.77 3.25 -39.34
C ALA A 541 -0.79 4.01 -38.43
N ARG A 542 -0.97 5.32 -38.23
CA ARG A 542 -0.20 6.11 -37.27
C ARG A 542 -0.56 5.77 -35.83
N ARG A 543 -1.85 5.62 -35.51
CA ARG A 543 -2.31 5.25 -34.16
C ARG A 543 -1.74 3.90 -33.70
N ARG A 544 -1.68 2.90 -34.58
CA ARG A 544 -1.10 1.60 -34.26
C ARG A 544 0.41 1.67 -34.00
N ARG A 545 1.14 2.37 -34.87
CA ARG A 545 2.59 2.60 -34.67
C ARG A 545 2.87 3.35 -33.38
N HIS A 546 2.14 4.43 -33.13
CA HIS A 546 2.28 5.18 -31.88
C HIS A 546 1.97 4.32 -30.64
N ARG A 547 0.98 3.41 -30.73
CA ARG A 547 0.69 2.45 -29.67
C ARG A 547 1.85 1.48 -29.43
N GLU A 548 2.47 0.98 -30.50
CA GLU A 548 3.65 0.10 -30.42
C GLU A 548 4.86 0.84 -29.82
N GLU A 549 4.99 2.14 -30.08
CA GLU A 549 6.06 2.99 -29.50
C GLU A 549 5.90 3.18 -27.98
N VAL A 550 4.67 3.36 -27.49
CA VAL A 550 4.43 3.75 -26.08
C VAL A 550 3.96 2.61 -25.18
N ILE A 551 3.50 1.50 -25.75
CA ILE A 551 3.00 0.32 -25.02
C ILE A 551 3.81 -0.91 -25.40
N ASP A 552 4.19 -1.68 -24.38
CA ASP A 552 4.88 -2.95 -24.55
C ASP A 552 4.09 -3.93 -25.44
N ALA A 553 4.77 -4.57 -26.39
CA ALA A 553 4.15 -5.45 -27.38
C ALA A 553 3.44 -6.66 -26.73
N GLU A 554 4.00 -7.21 -25.65
CA GLU A 554 3.39 -8.33 -24.92
C GLU A 554 2.11 -7.86 -24.22
N MET A 555 2.09 -6.63 -23.70
CA MET A 555 0.88 -6.03 -23.13
C MET A 555 -0.21 -5.83 -24.19
N ILE A 556 0.15 -5.40 -25.41
CA ILE A 556 -0.77 -5.29 -26.55
C ILE A 556 -1.39 -6.65 -26.88
N GLU A 557 -0.56 -7.69 -26.95
CA GLU A 557 -0.98 -9.06 -27.26
C GLU A 557 -1.90 -9.63 -26.18
N ARG A 558 -1.48 -9.61 -24.91
CA ARG A 558 -2.29 -10.08 -23.77
C ARG A 558 -3.63 -9.35 -23.68
N THR A 559 -3.65 -8.04 -23.94
CA THR A 559 -4.88 -7.25 -23.92
C THR A 559 -5.81 -7.60 -25.09
N ALA A 560 -5.26 -7.86 -26.29
CA ALA A 560 -6.04 -8.28 -27.44
C ALA A 560 -6.69 -9.65 -27.21
N GLU A 561 -5.95 -10.59 -26.63
CA GLU A 561 -6.43 -11.91 -26.20
C GLU A 561 -7.56 -11.79 -25.17
N LEU A 562 -7.38 -10.98 -24.13
CA LEU A 562 -8.41 -10.73 -23.12
C LEU A 562 -9.70 -10.14 -23.72
N PHE A 563 -9.59 -9.22 -24.68
CA PHE A 563 -10.76 -8.70 -25.38
C PHE A 563 -11.43 -9.76 -26.25
N ALA A 564 -10.67 -10.63 -26.91
CA ALA A 564 -11.20 -11.74 -27.67
C ALA A 564 -11.99 -12.73 -26.80
N GLU A 565 -11.45 -13.12 -25.64
CA GLU A 565 -12.14 -13.98 -24.67
C GLU A 565 -13.45 -13.35 -24.17
N LYS A 566 -13.41 -12.07 -23.79
CA LYS A 566 -14.61 -11.30 -23.40
C LYS A 566 -15.62 -11.20 -24.54
N GLY A 567 -15.15 -11.03 -25.78
CA GLY A 567 -15.97 -11.03 -26.98
C GLY A 567 -16.67 -12.36 -27.20
N ALA A 568 -15.97 -13.48 -27.02
CA ALA A 568 -16.55 -14.82 -27.11
C ALA A 568 -17.61 -15.06 -26.03
N ALA A 569 -17.31 -14.73 -24.78
CA ALA A 569 -18.28 -14.84 -23.68
C ALA A 569 -19.54 -13.97 -23.92
N ALA A 570 -19.38 -12.76 -24.46
CA ALA A 570 -20.51 -11.90 -24.81
C ALA A 570 -21.37 -12.47 -25.95
N VAL A 571 -20.76 -13.14 -26.94
CA VAL A 571 -21.49 -13.87 -27.99
C VAL A 571 -22.34 -14.99 -27.37
N GLU A 572 -21.78 -15.77 -26.44
CA GLU A 572 -22.50 -16.83 -25.73
C GLU A 572 -23.67 -16.29 -24.89
N ALA A 573 -23.48 -15.14 -24.24
CA ALA A 573 -24.50 -14.45 -23.46
C ALA A 573 -25.61 -13.81 -24.32
N GLY A 574 -25.41 -13.66 -25.63
CA GLY A 574 -26.34 -12.95 -26.51
C GLY A 574 -26.20 -11.42 -26.46
N GLU A 575 -25.10 -10.90 -25.92
CA GLU A 575 -24.80 -9.46 -25.75
C GLU A 575 -24.11 -8.90 -27.01
N GLN A 576 -24.86 -8.67 -28.08
CA GLN A 576 -24.31 -8.31 -29.39
C GLN A 576 -23.40 -7.07 -29.38
N GLU A 577 -23.84 -5.96 -28.78
CA GLU A 577 -23.08 -4.70 -28.78
C GLU A 577 -21.73 -4.86 -28.07
N ARG A 578 -21.74 -5.51 -26.91
CA ARG A 578 -20.53 -5.77 -26.13
C ARG A 578 -19.57 -6.71 -26.85
N ALA A 579 -20.10 -7.75 -27.50
CA ALA A 579 -19.30 -8.65 -28.33
C ALA A 579 -18.62 -7.87 -29.47
N MET A 580 -19.36 -7.01 -30.18
CA MET A 580 -18.82 -6.20 -31.26
C MET A 580 -17.72 -5.25 -30.78
N ASP A 581 -17.91 -4.57 -29.64
CA ASP A 581 -16.89 -3.68 -29.07
C ASP A 581 -15.61 -4.44 -28.71
N CYS A 582 -15.74 -5.57 -27.99
CA CYS A 582 -14.61 -6.39 -27.59
C CYS A 582 -13.82 -6.92 -28.80
N TRP A 583 -14.51 -7.48 -29.80
CA TRP A 583 -13.86 -7.98 -31.02
C TRP A 583 -13.25 -6.86 -31.86
N ALA A 584 -13.88 -5.68 -31.92
CA ALA A 584 -13.31 -4.52 -32.59
C ALA A 584 -12.03 -4.04 -31.92
N ARG A 585 -11.96 -4.04 -30.57
CA ARG A 585 -10.73 -3.69 -29.83
C ARG A 585 -9.63 -4.72 -30.07
N ALA A 586 -9.95 -6.01 -30.01
CA ALA A 586 -8.98 -7.07 -30.31
C ALA A 586 -8.39 -6.91 -31.73
N LEU A 587 -9.23 -6.61 -32.73
CA LEU A 587 -8.79 -6.31 -34.10
C LEU A 587 -8.00 -5.01 -34.22
N GLU A 588 -8.36 -3.98 -33.47
CA GLU A 588 -7.64 -2.71 -33.47
C GLU A 588 -6.19 -2.87 -32.96
N LEU A 589 -5.99 -3.79 -32.02
CA LEU A 589 -4.68 -4.17 -31.48
C LEU A 589 -3.92 -5.14 -32.40
N ARG A 590 -4.59 -6.15 -32.97
CA ARG A 590 -3.99 -7.16 -33.84
C ARG A 590 -4.82 -7.34 -35.13
N PRO A 591 -4.68 -6.45 -36.12
CA PRO A 591 -5.57 -6.40 -37.29
C PRO A 591 -5.46 -7.61 -38.22
N LYS A 592 -4.34 -8.32 -38.16
CA LYS A 592 -4.03 -9.47 -39.02
C LYS A 592 -4.49 -10.81 -38.45
N GLU A 593 -4.98 -10.85 -37.20
CA GLU A 593 -5.37 -12.10 -36.54
C GLU A 593 -6.71 -12.63 -37.10
N PRO A 594 -6.73 -13.74 -37.85
CA PRO A 594 -7.94 -14.23 -38.50
C PRO A 594 -9.05 -14.57 -37.49
N ARG A 595 -8.68 -15.08 -36.31
CA ARG A 595 -9.63 -15.45 -35.26
C ARG A 595 -10.47 -14.25 -34.82
N PHE A 596 -9.86 -13.06 -34.71
CA PHE A 596 -10.55 -11.85 -34.28
C PHE A 596 -11.49 -11.34 -35.37
N GLN A 597 -11.11 -11.50 -36.65
CA GLN A 597 -11.96 -11.13 -37.79
C GLN A 597 -13.22 -11.99 -37.84
N ASP A 598 -13.07 -13.30 -37.60
CA ASP A 598 -14.19 -14.22 -37.58
C ASP A 598 -15.10 -14.00 -36.37
N GLY A 599 -14.54 -13.71 -35.19
CA GLY A 599 -15.28 -13.31 -33.99
C GLY A 599 -16.14 -12.06 -34.23
N LEU A 600 -15.58 -11.02 -34.86
CA LEU A 600 -16.34 -9.81 -35.19
C LEU A 600 -17.47 -10.10 -36.20
N ARG A 601 -17.20 -10.91 -37.25
CA ARG A 601 -18.23 -11.31 -38.24
C ARG A 601 -19.35 -12.12 -37.59
N GLN A 602 -19.02 -12.98 -36.62
CA GLN A 602 -20.01 -13.74 -35.85
C GLN A 602 -20.88 -12.80 -35.02
N ALA A 603 -20.28 -11.87 -34.28
CA ALA A 603 -21.01 -10.87 -33.48
C ALA A 603 -21.95 -10.00 -34.34
N GLN A 604 -21.51 -9.59 -35.54
CA GLN A 604 -22.34 -8.85 -36.49
C GLN A 604 -23.55 -9.62 -37.02
N ARG A 605 -23.48 -10.96 -37.08
CA ARG A 605 -24.59 -11.82 -37.53
C ARG A 605 -25.60 -12.14 -36.43
N MET A 606 -25.27 -11.84 -35.17
CA MET A 606 -26.23 -11.98 -34.07
C MET A 606 -27.42 -11.06 -34.36
N ARG A 607 -28.62 -11.54 -34.07
CA ARG A 607 -29.81 -10.68 -34.07
C ARG A 607 -29.91 -10.03 -32.68
N PRO A 608 -30.16 -8.72 -32.58
CA PRO A 608 -30.48 -8.11 -31.30
C PRO A 608 -31.71 -8.82 -30.74
N ARG A 609 -31.62 -9.27 -29.48
CA ARG A 609 -32.72 -9.94 -28.79
C ARG A 609 -33.85 -8.99 -28.46
#